data_AF-R9IWJ7-F1
#
_entry.id   AF-R9IWJ7-F1
#
_cell.length_a   1.000
_cell.length_b   1.000
_cell.length_c   1.000
_cell.angle_alpha   90.00
_cell.angle_beta   90.00
_cell.angle_gamma   90.00
#
_symmetry.space_group_name_H-M   'P 1'
#
loop_
_entity.id
_entity.type
_entity.pdbx_description
1 polymer ?
#
loop_
_entity_poly.entity_id
_entity_poly.type
_entity_poly.pdbx_seq_one_letter_code
_entity_poly.pdbx_strand_id
1 'polypeptide(L)'
;MARPNKLRRVRRMPIYTHFYADRPKAPPCQEGLELSIEEYEVIRLLDYQGFTQQEAAFQMGAGRTTIQALYTQARRKLARFLVEGFPLTIKGGSYQLCPEQTALNQHNKKGEHIMKIAVTYENGQVFQHFGHTSQFKVYEVENGTIVSSEIVDTNGQGHGALAGFLFGGGVDVLICGGIGGGARNALAEAGIELYPGATGDADAQVESFLKGNLVYDPDTVCSHHAHGEGHDCGNHDCGSHKCH
;
A
#
# COMPACT_ATOMS: atom_id res chain seq x y z
N MET A 1 -45.21 0.22 19.32
CA MET A 1 -43.80 0.16 19.80
C MET A 1 -42.91 -0.19 18.62
N ALA A 2 -41.85 0.59 18.36
CA ALA A 2 -40.90 0.28 17.29
C ALA A 2 -40.16 -1.02 17.64
N ARG A 3 -40.15 -1.99 16.71
CA ARG A 3 -39.45 -3.26 16.88
C ARG A 3 -37.95 -2.96 17.04
N PRO A 4 -37.26 -3.51 18.07
CA PRO A 4 -35.82 -3.27 18.22
C PRO A 4 -35.08 -3.73 16.96
N ASN A 5 -34.17 -2.87 16.48
CA ASN A 5 -33.43 -3.12 15.25
C ASN A 5 -32.51 -4.33 15.47
N LYS A 6 -32.68 -5.38 14.65
CA LYS A 6 -31.85 -6.57 14.73
C LYS A 6 -30.48 -6.24 14.15
N LEU A 7 -29.43 -6.43 14.94
CA LEU A 7 -28.05 -6.19 14.50
C LEU A 7 -27.70 -7.12 13.33
N ARG A 8 -27.10 -6.57 12.28
CA ARG A 8 -26.74 -7.31 11.06
C ARG A 8 -25.31 -7.81 11.14
N ARG A 9 -25.02 -8.95 10.52
CA ARG A 9 -23.67 -9.55 10.58
C ARG A 9 -22.78 -8.95 9.50
N VAL A 10 -21.58 -8.54 9.89
CA VAL A 10 -20.54 -8.04 8.99
C VAL A 10 -19.34 -8.96 9.11
N ARG A 11 -18.81 -9.43 7.97
CA ARG A 11 -17.63 -10.29 8.01
C ARG A 11 -16.36 -9.49 8.26
N ARG A 12 -16.09 -8.42 7.50
CA ARG A 12 -14.82 -7.68 7.56
C ARG A 12 -15.08 -6.18 7.65
N MET A 13 -14.31 -5.48 8.49
CA MET A 13 -14.31 -4.01 8.53
C MET A 13 -13.61 -3.43 7.29
N PRO A 14 -14.07 -2.27 6.77
CA PRO A 14 -13.35 -1.53 5.74
C PRO A 14 -11.94 -1.16 6.23
N ILE A 15 -10.92 -1.36 5.39
CA ILE A 15 -9.54 -0.93 5.68
C ILE A 15 -9.44 0.59 5.59
N TYR A 16 -10.05 1.17 4.54
CA TYR A 16 -10.15 2.61 4.34
C TYR A 16 -11.57 3.08 4.64
N THR A 17 -11.68 4.16 5.41
CA THR A 17 -12.97 4.71 5.88
C THR A 17 -13.26 6.10 5.34
N HIS A 18 -12.32 6.79 4.71
CA HIS A 18 -12.50 8.14 4.17
C HIS A 18 -11.98 8.20 2.73
N PHE A 19 -12.77 8.76 1.83
CA PHE A 19 -12.44 8.94 0.42
C PHE A 19 -12.77 10.37 0.00
N TYR A 20 -11.89 11.01 -0.77
CA TYR A 20 -12.05 12.37 -1.24
C TYR A 20 -11.76 12.47 -2.74
N ALA A 21 -12.43 13.39 -3.42
CA ALA A 21 -12.07 13.75 -4.78
C ALA A 21 -10.93 14.77 -4.73
N ASP A 22 -9.89 14.55 -5.53
CA ASP A 22 -8.82 15.52 -5.71
C ASP A 22 -9.34 16.69 -6.57
N ARG A 23 -9.85 17.74 -5.91
CA ARG A 23 -10.38 18.94 -6.57
C ARG A 23 -9.63 20.18 -6.06
N PRO A 24 -8.89 20.90 -6.93
CA PRO A 24 -7.97 21.96 -6.51
C PRO A 24 -8.62 23.23 -5.93
N LYS A 25 -9.96 23.34 -5.92
CA LYS A 25 -10.71 24.50 -5.42
C LYS A 25 -12.04 24.12 -4.76
N ALA A 26 -12.09 23.00 -4.02
CA ALA A 26 -13.29 22.68 -3.24
C ALA A 26 -13.35 23.54 -1.95
N PRO A 27 -14.52 24.06 -1.56
CA PRO A 27 -14.67 24.74 -0.28
C PRO A 27 -14.35 23.78 0.88
N PRO A 28 -13.77 24.28 1.99
CA PRO A 28 -13.12 23.46 3.02
C PRO A 28 -14.05 22.54 3.82
N CYS A 29 -15.37 22.61 3.66
CA CYS A 29 -16.30 21.78 4.41
C CYS A 29 -17.58 21.55 3.59
N GLN A 30 -17.60 20.52 2.75
CA GLN A 30 -18.88 19.92 2.37
C GLN A 30 -19.13 18.75 3.31
N GLU A 31 -20.29 18.75 3.97
CA GLU A 31 -20.78 17.61 4.73
C GLU A 31 -20.74 16.37 3.82
N GLY A 32 -19.84 15.44 4.14
CA GLY A 32 -19.57 14.28 3.29
C GLY A 32 -20.72 13.28 3.28
N LEU A 33 -20.75 12.44 2.25
CA LEU A 33 -21.67 11.32 2.17
C LEU A 33 -21.27 10.26 3.22
N GLU A 34 -22.20 9.86 4.05
CA GLU A 34 -21.98 8.79 5.02
C GLU A 34 -22.48 7.45 4.47
N LEU A 35 -21.58 6.49 4.27
CA LEU A 35 -21.90 5.10 3.95
C LEU A 35 -21.85 4.29 5.24
N SER A 36 -22.96 3.65 5.62
CA SER A 36 -22.97 2.77 6.78
C SER A 36 -22.14 1.51 6.52
N ILE A 37 -21.65 0.88 7.59
CA ILE A 37 -20.88 -0.36 7.47
C ILE A 37 -21.72 -1.49 6.86
N GLU A 38 -23.03 -1.45 7.08
CA GLU A 38 -23.99 -2.40 6.51
C GLU A 38 -24.17 -2.20 5.00
N GLU A 39 -24.22 -0.94 4.54
CA GLU A 39 -24.24 -0.60 3.11
C GLU A 39 -22.93 -1.01 2.42
N TYR A 40 -21.79 -0.77 3.07
CA TYR A 40 -20.49 -1.23 2.59
C TYR A 40 -20.43 -2.75 2.44
N GLU A 41 -20.86 -3.50 3.46
CA GLU A 41 -20.85 -4.97 3.40
C GLU A 41 -21.73 -5.46 2.25
N VAL A 42 -22.90 -4.84 2.03
CA VAL A 42 -23.76 -5.22 0.89
C VAL A 42 -23.07 -5.02 -0.46
N ILE A 43 -22.40 -3.88 -0.68
CA ILE A 43 -21.61 -3.64 -1.90
C ILE A 43 -20.48 -4.67 -2.02
N ARG A 44 -19.80 -4.96 -0.91
CA ARG A 44 -18.74 -5.97 -0.88
C ARG A 44 -19.24 -7.35 -1.26
N LEU A 45 -20.39 -7.79 -0.74
CA LEU A 45 -20.94 -9.11 -1.05
C LEU A 45 -21.46 -9.21 -2.48
N LEU A 46 -22.29 -8.25 -2.89
CA LEU A 46 -22.96 -8.33 -4.18
C LEU A 46 -22.03 -7.96 -5.34
N ASP A 47 -21.41 -6.78 -5.28
CA ASP A 47 -20.67 -6.23 -6.42
C ASP A 47 -19.21 -6.71 -6.45
N TYR A 48 -18.56 -6.85 -5.29
CA TYR A 48 -17.15 -7.27 -5.23
C TYR A 48 -16.97 -8.80 -5.16
N GLN A 49 -17.79 -9.50 -4.37
CA GLN A 49 -17.71 -10.97 -4.25
C GLN A 49 -18.66 -11.72 -5.20
N GLY A 50 -19.56 -11.02 -5.90
CA GLY A 50 -20.47 -11.61 -6.88
C GLY A 50 -21.60 -12.45 -6.27
N PHE A 51 -21.92 -12.26 -4.98
CA PHE A 51 -22.95 -13.07 -4.31
C PHE A 51 -24.34 -12.68 -4.78
N THR A 52 -25.25 -13.65 -4.75
CA THR A 52 -26.67 -13.38 -4.95
C THR A 52 -27.27 -12.64 -3.75
N GLN A 53 -28.40 -11.98 -3.96
CA GLN A 53 -29.13 -11.30 -2.88
C GLN A 53 -29.55 -12.24 -1.75
N GLN A 54 -29.82 -13.51 -2.09
CA GLN A 54 -30.21 -14.51 -1.10
C GLN A 54 -29.01 -14.93 -0.24
N GLU A 55 -27.85 -15.15 -0.85
CA GLU A 55 -26.61 -15.48 -0.14
C GLU A 55 -26.14 -14.32 0.74
N ALA A 56 -26.21 -13.09 0.23
CA ALA A 56 -25.89 -11.90 1.02
C ALA A 56 -26.85 -11.73 2.20
N ALA A 57 -28.15 -11.97 2.01
CA ALA A 57 -29.15 -11.94 3.08
C ALA A 57 -28.84 -12.98 4.16
N PHE A 58 -28.51 -14.21 3.75
CA PHE A 58 -28.11 -15.28 4.66
C PHE A 58 -26.86 -14.90 5.46
N GLN A 59 -25.82 -14.40 4.79
CA GLN A 59 -24.56 -14.04 5.41
C GLN A 59 -24.69 -12.87 6.40
N MET A 60 -25.50 -11.86 6.06
CA MET A 60 -25.74 -10.71 6.94
C MET A 60 -26.80 -10.98 8.02
N GLY A 61 -27.47 -12.15 7.98
CA GLY A 61 -28.57 -12.47 8.89
C GLY A 61 -29.78 -11.54 8.75
N ALA A 62 -30.00 -11.01 7.54
CA ALA A 62 -31.04 -10.03 7.22
C ALA A 62 -32.05 -10.59 6.20
N GLY A 63 -33.18 -9.91 6.02
CA GLY A 63 -34.16 -10.28 4.99
C GLY A 63 -33.75 -9.79 3.59
N ARG A 64 -34.18 -10.48 2.54
CA ARG A 64 -33.90 -10.09 1.14
C ARG A 64 -34.33 -8.64 0.82
N THR A 65 -35.46 -8.20 1.36
CA THR A 65 -35.96 -6.82 1.20
C THR A 65 -35.05 -5.80 1.88
N THR A 66 -34.43 -6.16 3.02
CA THR A 66 -33.45 -5.33 3.72
C THR A 66 -32.17 -5.19 2.90
N ILE A 67 -31.67 -6.30 2.32
CA ILE A 67 -30.50 -6.26 1.43
C ILE A 67 -30.78 -5.39 0.21
N GLN A 68 -31.95 -5.55 -0.42
CA GLN A 68 -32.35 -4.70 -1.55
C GLN A 68 -32.36 -3.21 -1.17
N ALA A 69 -32.94 -2.86 -0.01
CA ALA A 69 -32.99 -1.48 0.46
C ALA A 69 -31.59 -0.89 0.72
N LEU A 70 -30.74 -1.63 1.45
CA LEU A 70 -29.35 -1.25 1.71
C LEU A 70 -28.57 -1.09 0.40
N TYR A 71 -28.73 -2.02 -0.53
CA TYR A 71 -28.07 -1.98 -1.83
C TYR A 71 -28.47 -0.76 -2.65
N THR A 72 -29.75 -0.43 -2.69
CA THR A 72 -30.25 0.76 -3.39
C THR A 72 -29.75 2.05 -2.75
N GLN A 73 -29.71 2.13 -1.41
CA GLN A 73 -29.19 3.30 -0.69
C GLN A 73 -27.68 3.46 -0.92
N ALA A 74 -26.92 2.37 -0.80
CA ALA A 74 -25.49 2.32 -1.06
C ALA A 74 -25.15 2.78 -2.48
N ARG A 75 -25.81 2.23 -3.51
CA ARG A 75 -25.58 2.61 -4.90
C ARG A 75 -25.91 4.08 -5.19
N ARG A 76 -26.94 4.64 -4.55
CA ARG A 76 -27.25 6.08 -4.68
C ARG A 76 -26.13 6.94 -4.10
N LYS A 77 -25.58 6.57 -2.93
CA LYS A 77 -24.46 7.29 -2.31
C LYS A 77 -23.20 7.17 -3.15
N LEU A 78 -22.87 5.98 -3.64
CA LEU A 78 -21.74 5.77 -4.54
C LEU A 78 -21.87 6.55 -5.86
N ALA A 79 -23.07 6.57 -6.45
CA ALA A 79 -23.32 7.36 -7.66
C ALA A 79 -23.10 8.86 -7.42
N ARG A 80 -23.59 9.40 -6.29
CA ARG A 80 -23.36 10.80 -5.92
C ARG A 80 -21.90 11.09 -5.62
N PHE A 81 -21.21 10.19 -4.93
CA PHE A 81 -19.76 10.27 -4.70
C PHE A 81 -19.00 10.43 -6.03
N LEU A 82 -19.31 9.59 -7.02
CA LEU A 82 -18.63 9.59 -8.31
C LEU A 82 -19.01 10.78 -9.21
N VAL A 83 -20.28 11.20 -9.21
CA VAL A 83 -20.78 12.25 -10.12
C VAL A 83 -20.57 13.66 -9.55
N GLU A 84 -20.84 13.85 -8.27
CA GLU A 84 -20.79 15.16 -7.61
C GLU A 84 -19.42 15.43 -6.98
N GLY A 85 -18.60 14.39 -6.76
CA GLY A 85 -17.27 14.49 -6.15
C GLY A 85 -17.30 14.79 -4.64
N PHE A 86 -18.42 14.51 -3.96
CA PHE A 86 -18.51 14.68 -2.50
C PHE A 86 -17.55 13.74 -1.78
N PRO A 87 -16.94 14.12 -0.65
CA PRO A 87 -16.18 13.16 0.16
C PRO A 87 -17.11 12.08 0.71
N LEU A 88 -16.63 10.83 0.79
CA LEU A 88 -17.37 9.68 1.30
C LEU A 88 -16.71 9.14 2.57
N THR A 89 -17.47 9.00 3.65
CA THR A 89 -17.01 8.42 4.91
C THR A 89 -17.79 7.15 5.23
N ILE A 90 -17.09 6.04 5.50
CA ILE A 90 -17.68 4.76 5.91
C ILE A 90 -17.69 4.68 7.43
N LYS A 91 -18.86 4.87 8.06
CA LYS A 91 -19.00 4.82 9.53
C LYS A 91 -20.43 4.52 9.97
N GLY A 92 -20.59 4.15 11.24
CA GLY A 92 -21.90 3.92 11.87
C GLY A 92 -22.62 2.65 11.37
N GLY A 93 -23.93 2.60 11.59
CA GLY A 93 -24.77 1.42 11.31
C GLY A 93 -25.02 0.55 12.54
N SER A 94 -25.89 -0.45 12.39
CA SER A 94 -26.31 -1.37 13.46
C SER A 94 -25.85 -2.80 13.16
N TYR A 95 -24.59 -3.12 13.45
CA TYR A 95 -23.99 -4.40 13.06
C TYR A 95 -23.28 -5.15 14.20
N GLN A 96 -23.01 -6.43 13.95
CA GLN A 96 -22.24 -7.36 14.78
C GLN A 96 -21.14 -8.00 13.91
N LEU A 97 -19.91 -8.05 14.43
CA LEU A 97 -18.79 -8.71 13.76
C LEU A 97 -18.87 -10.22 13.97
N CYS A 98 -18.60 -11.00 12.92
CA CYS A 98 -18.54 -12.46 13.05
C CYS A 98 -17.33 -12.90 13.91
N PRO A 99 -17.51 -13.82 14.87
CA PRO A 99 -16.48 -14.22 15.83
C PRO A 99 -15.28 -14.98 15.21
N GLU A 100 -15.41 -15.49 13.98
CA GLU A 100 -14.32 -16.16 13.28
C GLU A 100 -13.15 -15.22 12.93
N GLN A 101 -13.36 -13.90 13.01
CA GLN A 101 -12.32 -12.90 12.76
C GLN A 101 -11.81 -12.18 14.01
N THR A 102 -12.34 -12.46 15.22
CA THR A 102 -11.78 -11.86 16.43
C THR A 102 -10.31 -12.24 16.68
N ALA A 103 -9.83 -13.35 16.11
CA ALA A 103 -8.42 -13.76 16.18
C ALA A 103 -7.51 -13.03 15.18
N LEU A 104 -7.99 -12.65 14.00
CA LEU A 104 -7.24 -11.82 13.03
C LEU A 104 -7.39 -10.31 13.31
N ASN A 105 -8.38 -9.93 14.11
CA ASN A 105 -8.61 -8.56 14.55
C ASN A 105 -7.72 -8.12 15.74
N GLN A 106 -6.69 -8.89 16.10
CA GLN A 106 -5.65 -8.39 17.01
C GLN A 106 -4.70 -7.38 16.34
N HIS A 107 -4.76 -7.20 15.02
CA HIS A 107 -4.00 -6.16 14.30
C HIS A 107 -4.82 -4.92 13.88
N ASN A 108 -6.11 -4.83 14.24
CA ASN A 108 -6.93 -3.68 13.87
C ASN A 108 -7.65 -3.08 15.09
N LYS A 109 -6.86 -2.63 16.08
CA LYS A 109 -7.31 -1.62 17.02
C LYS A 109 -6.66 -0.30 16.63
N LYS A 110 -7.52 0.72 16.48
CA LYS A 110 -7.24 2.17 16.40
C LYS A 110 -6.59 2.66 15.11
N GLY A 111 -7.39 3.40 14.33
CA GLY A 111 -7.20 4.85 14.16
C GLY A 111 -5.82 5.41 13.79
N GLU A 112 -4.92 4.64 13.20
CA GLU A 112 -3.60 5.12 12.78
C GLU A 112 -3.30 4.59 11.39
N HIS A 113 -3.19 5.48 10.40
CA HIS A 113 -2.48 5.14 9.18
C HIS A 113 -0.99 5.06 9.55
N ILE A 114 -0.57 3.90 10.07
CA ILE A 114 0.85 3.59 10.31
C ILE A 114 1.42 3.15 8.97
N MET A 115 2.17 4.04 8.33
CA MET A 115 2.94 3.77 7.13
C MET A 115 4.35 3.34 7.52
N LYS A 116 4.87 2.28 6.90
CA LYS A 116 6.26 1.87 7.07
C LYS A 116 7.13 2.35 5.93
N ILE A 117 8.13 3.17 6.25
CA ILE A 117 9.08 3.71 5.29
C ILE A 117 10.44 3.07 5.56
N ALA A 118 11.01 2.38 4.59
CA ALA A 118 12.39 1.91 4.67
C ALA A 118 13.32 2.87 3.94
N VAL A 119 14.50 3.09 4.52
CA VAL A 119 15.57 3.88 3.92
C VAL A 119 16.85 3.04 3.91
N THR A 120 17.59 3.06 2.80
CA THR A 120 18.93 2.46 2.76
C THR A 120 19.84 3.21 3.73
N TYR A 121 20.42 2.54 4.72
CA TYR A 121 21.16 3.21 5.80
C TYR A 121 22.63 2.76 5.83
N GLU A 122 23.54 3.73 5.82
CA GLU A 122 24.97 3.52 6.08
C GLU A 122 25.53 4.70 6.88
N ASN A 123 25.97 4.46 8.11
CA ASN A 123 26.64 5.46 8.97
C ASN A 123 25.91 6.81 9.11
N GLY A 124 24.57 6.80 9.16
CA GLY A 124 23.74 8.01 9.27
C GLY A 124 23.27 8.59 7.94
N GLN A 125 23.72 8.05 6.80
CA GLN A 125 23.44 8.57 5.47
C GLN A 125 22.70 7.55 4.58
N VAL A 126 22.02 8.07 3.56
CA VAL A 126 21.33 7.25 2.55
C VAL A 126 22.34 6.60 1.61
N PHE A 127 22.36 5.26 1.64
CA PHE A 127 23.29 4.51 0.80
C PHE A 127 22.85 4.51 -0.66
N GLN A 128 23.81 4.71 -1.56
CA GLN A 128 23.57 4.90 -3.00
C GLN A 128 23.44 3.59 -3.79
N HIS A 129 23.76 2.43 -3.21
CA HIS A 129 23.67 1.14 -3.91
C HIS A 129 22.76 0.16 -3.17
N PHE A 130 21.46 0.16 -3.52
CA PHE A 130 20.47 -0.71 -2.89
C PHE A 130 20.91 -2.18 -2.80
N GLY A 131 21.45 -2.74 -3.88
CA GLY A 131 21.87 -4.15 -3.94
C GLY A 131 23.05 -4.54 -3.04
N HIS A 132 23.77 -3.56 -2.48
CA HIS A 132 24.90 -3.77 -1.56
C HIS A 132 24.61 -3.23 -0.15
N THR A 133 23.38 -2.79 0.09
CA THR A 133 23.00 -2.24 1.40
C THR A 133 22.97 -3.36 2.45
N SER A 134 23.71 -3.16 3.53
CA SER A 134 23.75 -4.11 4.65
C SER A 134 22.70 -3.81 5.72
N GLN A 135 22.19 -2.57 5.77
CA GLN A 135 21.27 -2.11 6.80
C GLN A 135 20.16 -1.24 6.21
N PHE A 136 18.93 -1.45 6.65
CA PHE A 136 17.80 -0.57 6.38
C PHE A 136 17.39 0.12 7.66
N LYS A 137 17.13 1.42 7.60
CA LYS A 137 16.45 2.12 8.69
C LYS A 137 14.97 2.16 8.35
N VAL A 138 14.16 1.45 9.11
CA VAL A 138 12.71 1.37 8.95
C VAL A 138 12.07 2.35 9.92
N TYR A 139 11.19 3.18 9.40
CA TYR A 139 10.46 4.19 10.13
C TYR A 139 8.99 3.83 10.12
N GLU A 140 8.37 3.87 11.29
CA GLU A 140 6.92 3.81 11.41
C GLU A 140 6.41 5.24 11.52
N VAL A 141 5.54 5.62 10.59
CA VAL A 141 4.98 6.95 10.50
C VAL A 141 3.48 6.88 10.75
N GLU A 142 3.02 7.66 11.73
CA GLU A 142 1.61 7.83 12.07
C GLU A 142 1.19 9.26 11.75
N ASN A 143 0.14 9.44 10.92
CA ASN A 143 -0.45 10.76 10.65
C ASN A 143 0.57 11.84 10.20
N GLY A 144 1.63 11.44 9.48
CA GLY A 144 2.69 12.35 9.03
C GLY A 144 3.81 12.61 10.05
N THR A 145 3.83 11.89 11.18
CA THR A 145 4.86 11.99 12.22
C THR A 145 5.56 10.65 12.43
N ILE A 146 6.87 10.65 12.59
CA ILE A 146 7.66 9.44 12.87
C ILE A 146 7.40 9.00 14.32
N VAL A 147 6.86 7.80 14.51
CA VAL A 147 6.57 7.20 15.83
C VAL A 147 7.73 6.36 16.32
N SER A 148 8.36 5.61 15.41
CA SER A 148 9.49 4.75 15.73
C SER A 148 10.46 4.71 14.54
N SER A 149 11.73 4.46 14.85
CA SER A 149 12.75 4.16 13.85
C SER A 149 13.62 3.03 14.36
N GLU A 150 13.75 1.96 13.58
CA GLU A 150 14.61 0.82 13.89
C GLU A 150 15.60 0.57 12.75
N ILE A 151 16.80 0.11 13.09
CA ILE A 151 17.81 -0.30 12.11
C ILE A 151 17.75 -1.81 12.00
N VAL A 152 17.53 -2.29 10.79
CA VAL A 152 17.31 -3.69 10.47
C VAL A 152 18.43 -4.15 9.53
N ASP A 153 19.21 -5.12 10.00
CA ASP A 153 20.27 -5.73 9.20
C ASP A 153 19.69 -6.71 8.18
N THR A 154 20.25 -6.70 6.97
CA THR A 154 19.84 -7.62 5.89
C THR A 154 20.33 -9.05 6.09
N ASN A 155 21.02 -9.33 7.20
CA ASN A 155 21.60 -10.63 7.54
C ASN A 155 22.38 -11.28 6.38
N GLY A 156 23.04 -10.46 5.55
CA GLY A 156 23.85 -10.92 4.42
C GLY A 156 23.06 -11.35 3.18
N GLN A 157 21.78 -10.99 3.07
CA GLN A 157 20.97 -11.32 1.89
C GLN A 157 21.24 -10.36 0.73
N GLY A 158 21.71 -10.89 -0.41
CA GLY A 158 22.10 -10.13 -1.60
C GLY A 158 20.98 -9.83 -2.61
N HIS A 159 21.29 -8.90 -3.54
CA HIS A 159 20.65 -8.30 -4.73
C HIS A 159 19.19 -8.60 -5.13
N GLY A 160 18.62 -9.76 -4.81
CA GLY A 160 17.22 -10.12 -5.12
C GLY A 160 16.35 -10.38 -3.89
N ALA A 161 16.94 -10.79 -2.77
CA ALA A 161 16.18 -11.18 -1.58
C ALA A 161 15.76 -9.97 -0.71
N LEU A 162 16.38 -8.81 -0.92
CA LEU A 162 16.05 -7.57 -0.22
C LEU A 162 14.60 -7.11 -0.46
N ALA A 163 14.09 -7.28 -1.69
CA ALA A 163 12.70 -6.94 -2.00
C ALA A 163 11.72 -7.85 -1.24
N GLY A 164 12.01 -9.14 -1.14
CA GLY A 164 11.22 -10.09 -0.34
C GLY A 164 11.31 -9.82 1.16
N PHE A 165 12.47 -9.37 1.64
CA PHE A 165 12.66 -8.96 3.03
C PHE A 165 11.81 -7.74 3.40
N LEU A 166 11.83 -6.71 2.54
CA LEU A 166 11.02 -5.50 2.73
C LEU A 166 9.51 -5.80 2.66
N PHE A 167 9.11 -6.68 1.73
CA PHE A 167 7.73 -7.15 1.65
C PHE A 167 7.29 -7.92 2.90
N GLY A 168 8.12 -8.85 3.38
CA GLY A 168 7.87 -9.60 4.61
C GLY A 168 7.84 -8.71 5.86
N GLY A 169 8.57 -7.59 5.84
CA GLY A 169 8.54 -6.55 6.87
C GLY A 169 7.33 -5.61 6.80
N GLY A 170 6.49 -5.73 5.77
CA GLY A 170 5.31 -4.88 5.57
C GLY A 170 5.67 -3.42 5.29
N VAL A 171 6.75 -3.18 4.54
CA VAL A 171 7.18 -1.83 4.14
C VAL A 171 6.30 -1.34 2.99
N ASP A 172 5.76 -0.13 3.11
CA ASP A 172 4.93 0.51 2.08
C ASP A 172 5.76 1.34 1.10
N VAL A 173 6.78 2.04 1.62
CA VAL A 173 7.60 3.00 0.88
C VAL A 173 9.09 2.70 1.08
N LEU A 174 9.87 2.71 -0.01
CA LEU A 174 11.33 2.59 0.02
C LEU A 174 11.98 3.86 -0.56
N ILE A 175 12.85 4.48 0.24
CA ILE A 175 13.72 5.59 -0.17
C ILE A 175 15.14 5.05 -0.34
N CYS A 176 15.73 5.28 -1.51
CA CYS A 176 17.09 4.84 -1.80
C CYS A 176 17.81 5.84 -2.72
N GLY A 177 19.14 5.80 -2.73
CA GLY A 177 19.93 6.59 -3.68
C GLY A 177 19.86 6.01 -5.10
N GLY A 178 20.52 4.86 -5.31
CA GLY A 178 20.56 4.18 -6.60
C GLY A 178 20.02 2.75 -6.52
N ILE A 179 19.23 2.39 -7.53
CA ILE A 179 18.61 1.08 -7.66
C ILE A 179 18.87 0.47 -9.04
N GLY A 180 19.14 -0.84 -9.07
CA GLY A 180 19.23 -1.60 -10.31
C GLY A 180 17.86 -1.97 -10.88
N GLY A 181 17.77 -2.14 -12.21
CA GLY A 181 16.50 -2.48 -12.88
C GLY A 181 15.82 -3.75 -12.36
N GLY A 182 16.60 -4.77 -11.97
CA GLY A 182 16.05 -6.01 -11.39
C GLY A 182 15.35 -5.81 -10.04
N ALA A 183 15.92 -4.97 -9.17
CA ALA A 183 15.32 -4.65 -7.87
C ALA A 183 14.08 -3.76 -8.02
N ARG A 184 14.09 -2.83 -8.98
CA ARG A 184 12.92 -2.00 -9.32
C ARG A 184 11.71 -2.86 -9.69
N ASN A 185 11.92 -3.86 -10.55
CA ASN A 185 10.84 -4.77 -10.97
C ASN A 185 10.31 -5.60 -9.78
N ALA A 186 11.21 -6.14 -8.95
CA ALA A 186 10.80 -6.94 -7.79
C ALA A 186 10.00 -6.13 -6.75
N LEU A 187 10.36 -4.86 -6.52
CA LEU A 187 9.63 -3.98 -5.62
C LEU A 187 8.27 -3.54 -6.19
N ALA A 188 8.21 -3.30 -7.51
CA ALA A 188 6.95 -3.00 -8.19
C ALA A 188 5.97 -4.18 -8.15
N GLU A 189 6.45 -5.42 -8.31
CA GLU A 189 5.63 -6.63 -8.14
C GLU A 189 5.17 -6.82 -6.68
N ALA A 190 5.98 -6.40 -5.72
CA ALA A 190 5.64 -6.42 -4.29
C ALA A 190 4.67 -5.28 -3.88
N GLY A 191 4.40 -4.32 -4.76
CA GLY A 191 3.54 -3.17 -4.49
C GLY A 191 4.15 -2.11 -3.56
N ILE A 192 5.48 -2.05 -3.47
CA ILE A 192 6.23 -1.09 -2.64
C ILE A 192 6.49 0.17 -3.47
N GLU A 193 6.11 1.35 -2.96
CA GLU A 193 6.42 2.62 -3.63
C GLU A 193 7.91 2.95 -3.49
N LEU A 194 8.55 3.32 -4.60
CA LEU A 194 9.99 3.50 -4.65
C LEU A 194 10.33 4.96 -5.00
N TYR A 195 11.19 5.56 -4.18
CA TYR A 195 11.73 6.91 -4.38
C TYR A 195 13.26 6.84 -4.54
N PRO A 196 13.77 6.60 -5.76
CA PRO A 196 15.20 6.67 -6.06
C PRO A 196 15.69 8.13 -6.14
N GLY A 197 17.00 8.32 -5.95
CA GLY A 197 17.67 9.62 -6.05
C GLY A 197 17.90 10.35 -4.72
N ALA A 198 17.52 9.74 -3.59
CA ALA A 198 17.73 10.34 -2.28
C ALA A 198 19.22 10.37 -1.89
N THR A 199 19.71 11.53 -1.45
CA THR A 199 21.10 11.75 -1.03
C THR A 199 21.13 12.53 0.29
N GLY A 200 22.14 12.27 1.12
CA GLY A 200 22.30 12.94 2.41
C GLY A 200 21.79 12.10 3.60
N ASP A 201 21.31 12.78 4.64
CA ASP A 201 20.92 12.17 5.92
C ASP A 201 19.58 11.40 5.81
N ALA A 202 19.53 10.19 6.38
CA ALA A 202 18.34 9.33 6.28
C ALA A 202 17.10 9.95 6.95
N ASP A 203 17.26 10.59 8.10
CA ASP A 203 16.16 11.20 8.84
C ASP A 203 15.62 12.43 8.09
N ALA A 204 16.51 13.24 7.53
CA ALA A 204 16.13 14.41 6.73
C ALA A 204 15.35 14.03 5.46
N GLN A 205 15.67 12.90 4.83
CA GLN A 205 14.95 12.41 3.65
C GLN A 205 13.54 11.93 4.00
N VAL A 206 13.36 11.21 5.11
CA VAL A 206 12.02 10.81 5.58
C VAL A 206 11.19 12.03 5.94
N GLU A 207 11.76 13.01 6.64
CA GLU A 207 11.04 14.27 6.92
C GLU A 207 10.64 15.01 5.64
N SER A 208 11.50 15.03 4.63
CA SER A 208 11.23 15.67 3.35
C SER A 208 10.13 14.95 2.56
N PHE A 209 10.10 13.62 2.67
CA PHE A 209 9.02 12.78 2.15
C PHE A 209 7.68 13.12 2.81
N LEU A 210 7.65 13.20 4.14
CA LEU A 210 6.44 13.56 4.90
C LEU A 210 5.93 14.97 4.58
N LYS A 211 6.83 15.90 4.26
CA LYS A 211 6.51 17.27 3.83
C LYS A 211 6.08 17.37 2.35
N GLY A 212 6.11 16.28 1.59
CA GLY A 212 5.77 16.25 0.16
C GLY A 212 6.78 16.95 -0.75
N ASN A 213 8.00 17.20 -0.26
CA ASN A 213 9.05 17.95 -0.94
C ASN A 213 10.22 17.06 -1.38
N LEU A 214 10.04 15.72 -1.38
CA LEU A 214 11.12 14.83 -1.79
C LEU A 214 11.41 15.03 -3.29
N VAL A 215 12.62 15.48 -3.58
CA VAL A 215 13.13 15.53 -4.96
C VAL A 215 13.48 14.11 -5.35
N TYR A 216 12.59 13.48 -6.10
CA TYR A 216 12.81 12.13 -6.64
C TYR A 216 12.82 12.21 -8.17
N ASP A 217 13.74 11.48 -8.79
CA ASP A 217 13.84 11.36 -10.24
C ASP A 217 13.46 9.92 -10.65
N PRO A 218 12.28 9.67 -11.27
CA PRO A 218 11.88 8.35 -11.76
C PRO A 218 12.89 7.71 -12.72
N ASP A 219 13.70 8.54 -13.38
CA ASP A 219 14.66 8.14 -14.39
C ASP A 219 16.09 8.00 -13.84
N THR A 220 16.29 8.01 -12.51
CA THR A 220 17.55 7.53 -11.90
C THR A 220 17.67 6.01 -12.06
N VAL A 221 17.98 5.61 -13.28
CA VAL A 221 18.64 4.35 -13.60
C VAL A 221 20.12 4.61 -13.37
N CYS A 222 20.81 3.73 -12.64
CA CYS A 222 22.27 3.71 -12.70
C CYS A 222 22.69 3.49 -14.16
N SER A 223 22.91 4.58 -14.90
CA SER A 223 23.58 4.59 -16.18
C SER A 223 25.08 4.45 -15.91
N HIS A 224 25.48 3.29 -15.41
CA HIS A 224 26.90 2.95 -15.34
C HIS A 224 27.35 2.53 -16.74
N HIS A 225 27.50 3.52 -17.62
CA HIS A 225 28.48 3.46 -18.70
C HIS A 225 29.81 3.96 -18.13
N ALA A 226 30.64 3.05 -17.62
CA ALA A 226 32.05 3.30 -17.43
C ALA A 226 32.83 2.55 -18.50
N HIS A 227 33.25 3.28 -19.53
CA HIS A 227 34.30 2.88 -20.45
C HIS A 227 35.68 3.00 -19.77
N GLY A 228 36.56 2.04 -20.08
CA GLY A 228 38.02 2.11 -19.90
C GLY A 228 38.56 1.09 -18.88
N GLU A 229 39.56 0.25 -19.13
CA GLU A 229 40.46 0.01 -20.26
C GLU A 229 41.06 -1.41 -20.11
N GLY A 230 41.42 -2.03 -21.24
CA GLY A 230 42.60 -2.91 -21.37
C GLY A 230 42.63 -4.27 -20.68
N HIS A 231 42.20 -5.33 -21.40
CA HIS A 231 42.84 -6.66 -21.37
C HIS A 231 42.52 -7.34 -22.72
N ASP A 232 43.42 -7.22 -23.69
CA ASP A 232 44.52 -8.16 -23.99
C ASP A 232 44.05 -9.33 -24.89
N CYS A 233 44.72 -9.41 -26.02
CA CYS A 233 44.35 -10.15 -27.21
C CYS A 233 44.73 -11.62 -27.03
N GLY A 234 43.83 -12.44 -26.49
CA GLY A 234 43.99 -13.90 -26.42
C GLY A 234 43.48 -14.60 -27.67
N ASN A 235 44.34 -14.68 -28.68
CA ASN A 235 44.22 -15.49 -29.90
C ASN A 235 44.02 -17.00 -29.58
N HIS A 236 42.97 -17.65 -30.09
CA HIS A 236 42.83 -19.11 -30.36
C HIS A 236 41.43 -19.36 -30.95
N ASP A 237 41.14 -20.24 -31.89
CA ASP A 237 41.85 -20.98 -32.93
C ASP A 237 40.71 -21.59 -33.78
N CYS A 238 40.96 -21.76 -35.07
CA CYS A 238 40.01 -22.24 -36.07
C CYS A 238 39.66 -23.73 -35.86
N GLY A 239 38.37 -24.06 -35.77
CA GLY A 239 37.89 -25.44 -35.71
C GLY A 239 36.71 -25.70 -36.64
N SER A 240 37.01 -25.88 -37.92
CA SER A 240 36.05 -26.26 -38.97
C SER A 240 35.51 -27.67 -38.73
N HIS A 241 34.19 -27.88 -38.68
CA HIS A 241 33.62 -29.21 -38.89
C HIS A 241 32.48 -29.20 -39.91
N LYS A 242 32.79 -29.87 -41.03
CA LYS A 242 31.94 -30.18 -42.17
C LYS A 242 30.78 -31.07 -41.74
N CYS A 243 29.58 -30.72 -42.20
CA CYS A 243 28.50 -31.68 -42.39
C CYS A 243 28.86 -32.58 -43.58
N HIS A 244 28.76 -33.89 -43.38
CA HIS A 244 28.67 -34.89 -44.45
C HIS A 244 27.66 -35.94 -44.06
#